data_AF-A0A9Q1G7B1-F1
#
_entry.id   AF-A0A9Q1G7B1-F1
#
_cell.length_a   1.000
_cell.length_b   1.000
_cell.length_c   1.000
_cell.angle_alpha   90.00
_cell.angle_beta   90.00
_cell.angle_gamma   90.00
#
_symmetry.space_group_name_H-M   'P 1'
#
loop_
_entity.id
_entity.type
_entity.pdbx_description
1 polymer ?
#
loop_
_entity_poly.entity_id
_entity_poly.type
_entity_poly.pdbx_seq_one_letter_code
_entity_poly.pdbx_strand_id
1 'polypeptide(L)'
;MQKYQSTEEIFYMNCRAAYLAVLRSSLANITSKEQLCLVLQQAGRNPSQRTLEKYWTQRTTKLNFDDFCEILRKEKPTEESELMKAFSKLDINGHGYILHNELYKVLTSRGEKMSPDEVNEFFSLPESNKDGKLDYAQLCRLLVSTADQCQTMAKEKLESDTKLKQQNFGNQTEISPKDSTSQAVPPSPEVPQKTEPDTALRKESRSSSRPPSARSRRLSVSTNITMAAGSTKSDYLSEPKSLQVWHHTSTKGCFFLEEDGGIVSLQYRLHLPQTTTVFLTIHPLNLNQEDERPSSWMMVDTALFLVTANKMKEDSNLACLTEQRDKEKFGWKGELSAGTYYIMPFTTGCRLKRRRASVAKAAQLVYRTDAGELALTKEFRAALSDIFEVIDLDGNGLLSLEEYNFFEQRTSGEKCDEDAWVVCRENFDTKKNELTRQGFVELNLMEANDREGDPTDLWVTLESMGYNRALEMVEACPFVIDIYSEDTQPTVQPINLESSNKVLNTALHRSVISKGEAKTIKGHDNVIIYTYKSEARISSVIANKSSHKVAVHVNNEQSKNCISSRGMSVFAVEVPARTKMVCQHVVPVNEKQEWTYHCVESIVS
;
A
#
# COMPACT_ATOMS: atom_id res chain seq x y z
N MET A 1 11.24 25.99 -8.02
CA MET A 1 11.55 25.15 -6.85
C MET A 1 11.22 23.71 -7.21
N GLN A 2 12.25 22.86 -7.35
CA GLN A 2 12.12 21.44 -7.69
C GLN A 2 11.27 20.72 -6.64
N LYS A 3 10.23 20.00 -7.10
CA LYS A 3 9.45 19.09 -6.27
C LYS A 3 10.36 17.95 -5.82
N TYR A 4 10.50 17.73 -4.53
CA TYR A 4 11.00 16.47 -3.99
C TYR A 4 9.99 15.38 -4.36
N GLN A 5 10.27 14.61 -5.41
CA GLN A 5 9.52 13.39 -5.72
C GLN A 5 9.77 12.36 -4.62
N SER A 6 8.73 11.63 -4.20
CA SER A 6 8.91 10.59 -3.20
C SER A 6 9.72 9.42 -3.77
N THR A 7 10.44 8.69 -2.92
CA THR A 7 11.22 7.50 -3.34
C THR A 7 10.36 6.40 -3.97
N GLU A 8 9.07 6.38 -3.64
CA GLU A 8 8.08 5.47 -4.22
C GLU A 8 7.63 5.93 -5.61
N GLU A 9 7.41 7.23 -5.82
CA GLU A 9 7.16 7.79 -7.17
C GLU A 9 8.33 7.49 -8.11
N ILE A 10 9.56 7.63 -7.62
CA ILE A 10 10.77 7.30 -8.40
C ILE A 10 10.81 5.81 -8.72
N PHE A 11 10.51 4.94 -7.75
CA PHE A 11 10.47 3.50 -7.96
C PHE A 11 9.45 3.11 -9.03
N TYR A 12 8.20 3.58 -8.90
CA TYR A 12 7.15 3.28 -9.87
C TYR A 12 7.41 3.89 -11.23
N MET A 13 8.01 5.09 -11.29
CA MET A 13 8.47 5.68 -12.54
C MET A 13 9.52 4.79 -13.21
N ASN A 14 10.47 4.24 -12.46
CA ASN A 14 11.47 3.30 -12.97
C ASN A 14 10.83 1.99 -13.44
N CYS A 15 9.91 1.41 -12.65
CA CYS A 15 9.16 0.23 -13.05
C CYS A 15 8.40 0.47 -14.35
N ARG A 16 7.69 1.60 -14.44
CA ARG A 16 6.91 1.97 -15.62
C ARG A 16 7.80 2.17 -16.83
N ALA A 17 8.94 2.83 -16.68
CA ALA A 17 9.92 3.00 -17.75
C ALA A 17 10.41 1.65 -18.28
N ALA A 18 10.83 0.76 -17.39
CA ALA A 18 11.31 -0.58 -17.73
C ALA A 18 10.22 -1.43 -18.42
N TYR A 19 9.01 -1.43 -17.84
CA TYR A 19 7.87 -2.17 -18.37
C TYR A 19 7.49 -1.69 -19.76
N LEU A 20 7.44 -0.38 -19.97
CA LEU A 20 7.09 0.22 -21.26
C LEU A 20 8.23 0.18 -22.29
N ALA A 21 9.48 -0.06 -21.86
CA ALA A 21 10.59 -0.26 -22.78
C ALA A 21 10.43 -1.56 -23.58
N VAL A 22 9.82 -2.59 -22.98
CA VAL A 22 9.59 -3.92 -23.57
C VAL A 22 8.15 -4.06 -24.06
N LEU A 23 7.18 -3.63 -23.25
CA LEU A 23 5.76 -3.79 -23.52
C LEU A 23 5.17 -2.48 -24.06
N ARG A 24 4.26 -2.59 -25.03
CA ARG A 24 3.66 -1.41 -25.68
C ARG A 24 2.69 -0.62 -24.79
N SER A 25 2.38 -1.14 -23.61
CA SER A 25 1.42 -0.58 -22.66
C SER A 25 1.65 -1.16 -21.27
N SER A 26 1.39 -0.36 -20.22
CA SER A 26 1.39 -0.81 -18.82
C SER A 26 0.23 -1.76 -18.49
N LEU A 27 -0.67 -1.99 -19.44
CA LEU A 27 -1.78 -2.96 -19.39
C LEU A 27 -1.46 -4.28 -20.06
N ALA A 28 -0.44 -4.31 -20.91
CA ALA A 28 -0.04 -5.54 -21.56
C ALA A 28 0.54 -6.44 -20.48
N ASN A 29 0.09 -7.69 -20.41
CA ASN A 29 0.68 -8.64 -19.48
C ASN A 29 1.99 -9.17 -20.06
N ILE A 30 2.92 -9.51 -19.19
CA ILE A 30 4.05 -10.38 -19.51
C ILE A 30 3.47 -11.77 -19.73
N THR A 31 3.62 -12.32 -20.94
CA THR A 31 3.05 -13.62 -21.34
C THR A 31 4.12 -14.69 -21.58
N SER A 32 5.40 -14.38 -21.35
CA SER A 32 6.51 -15.31 -21.56
C SER A 32 7.64 -15.07 -20.57
N LYS A 33 8.46 -16.12 -20.33
CA LYS A 33 9.66 -16.05 -19.49
C LYS A 33 10.67 -15.06 -20.06
N GLU A 34 10.76 -14.98 -21.39
CA GLU A 34 11.64 -14.08 -22.13
C GLU A 34 11.24 -12.61 -21.90
N GLN A 35 9.94 -12.29 -21.94
CA GLN A 35 9.46 -10.95 -21.62
C GLN A 35 9.73 -10.56 -20.16
N LEU A 36 9.57 -11.50 -19.21
CA LEU A 36 9.90 -11.25 -17.81
C LEU A 36 11.39 -10.89 -17.66
N CYS A 37 12.26 -11.65 -18.32
CA CYS A 37 13.71 -11.40 -18.34
C CYS A 37 14.03 -10.00 -18.88
N LEU A 38 13.49 -9.66 -20.06
CA LEU A 38 13.73 -8.36 -20.68
C LEU A 38 13.25 -7.19 -19.81
N VAL A 39 12.07 -7.29 -19.20
CA VAL A 39 11.54 -6.21 -18.36
C VAL A 39 12.38 -6.03 -17.10
N LEU A 40 12.85 -7.12 -16.48
CA LEU A 40 13.78 -7.05 -15.35
C LEU A 40 15.13 -6.43 -15.76
N GLN A 41 15.64 -6.75 -16.95
CA GLN A 41 16.85 -6.14 -17.50
C GLN A 41 16.71 -4.64 -17.73
N GLN A 42 15.58 -4.20 -18.30
CA GLN A 42 15.28 -2.77 -18.46
C GLN A 42 15.09 -2.05 -17.12
N ALA A 43 14.82 -2.78 -16.03
CA ALA A 43 14.73 -2.24 -14.68
C ALA A 43 16.09 -2.16 -13.96
N GLY A 44 17.18 -2.58 -14.61
CA GLY A 44 18.51 -2.67 -14.02
C GLY A 44 18.68 -3.91 -13.14
N ARG A 45 18.15 -5.06 -13.56
CA ARG A 45 18.43 -6.38 -12.97
C ARG A 45 19.07 -7.29 -14.00
N ASN A 46 19.81 -8.30 -13.55
CA ASN A 46 20.27 -9.37 -14.42
C ASN A 46 19.80 -10.72 -13.83
N PRO A 47 18.53 -11.11 -14.08
CA PRO A 47 17.97 -12.30 -13.45
C PRO A 47 18.57 -13.57 -14.03
N SER A 48 18.93 -14.52 -13.15
CA SER A 48 19.38 -15.86 -13.56
C SER A 48 18.21 -16.72 -14.03
N GLN A 49 18.50 -17.82 -14.73
CA GLN A 49 17.50 -18.82 -15.12
C GLN A 49 16.68 -19.29 -13.90
N ARG A 50 17.35 -19.52 -12.76
CA ARG A 50 16.72 -19.91 -11.50
C ARG A 50 15.80 -18.83 -10.94
N THR A 51 16.22 -17.55 -10.98
CA THR A 51 15.36 -16.43 -10.57
C THR A 51 14.13 -16.34 -11.46
N LEU A 52 14.28 -16.53 -12.77
CA LEU A 52 13.14 -16.54 -13.69
C LEU A 52 12.19 -17.72 -13.40
N GLU A 53 12.70 -18.91 -13.08
CA GLU A 53 11.88 -20.10 -12.75
C GLU A 53 11.11 -19.95 -11.44
N LYS A 54 11.65 -19.19 -10.48
CA LYS A 54 10.96 -18.84 -9.22
C LYS A 54 9.66 -18.07 -9.48
N TYR A 55 9.63 -17.21 -10.49
CA TYR A 55 8.47 -16.34 -10.78
C TYR A 55 7.64 -16.79 -12.00
N TRP A 56 8.27 -17.47 -12.95
CA TRP A 56 7.64 -18.01 -14.15
C TRP A 56 7.64 -19.53 -14.11
N THR A 57 6.64 -20.09 -13.42
CA THR A 57 6.45 -21.54 -13.27
C THR A 57 5.59 -22.10 -14.40
N GLN A 58 5.46 -23.43 -14.51
CA GLN A 58 4.55 -24.07 -15.47
C GLN A 58 3.06 -23.66 -15.29
N ARG A 59 2.70 -23.10 -14.13
CA ARG A 59 1.34 -22.62 -13.83
C ARG A 59 1.16 -21.13 -14.13
N THR A 60 2.26 -20.41 -14.36
CA THR A 60 2.22 -18.97 -14.65
C THR A 60 1.82 -18.78 -16.11
N THR A 61 0.63 -18.24 -16.35
CA THR A 61 0.13 -17.95 -17.71
C THR A 61 0.35 -16.50 -18.11
N LYS A 62 0.40 -15.59 -17.13
CA LYS A 62 0.63 -14.15 -17.33
C LYS A 62 1.03 -13.46 -16.03
N LEU A 63 1.76 -12.35 -16.12
CA LEU A 63 2.06 -11.44 -15.00
C LEU A 63 1.68 -10.00 -15.41
N ASN A 64 0.96 -9.29 -14.55
CA ASN A 64 0.58 -7.90 -14.79
C ASN A 64 1.66 -6.92 -14.28
N PHE A 65 1.41 -5.61 -14.37
CA PHE A 65 2.37 -4.59 -13.93
C PHE A 65 2.62 -4.61 -12.42
N ASP A 66 1.59 -4.89 -11.63
CA ASP A 66 1.70 -4.95 -10.17
C ASP A 66 2.53 -6.18 -9.75
N ASP A 67 2.29 -7.34 -10.38
CA ASP A 67 3.11 -8.54 -10.19
C ASP A 67 4.59 -8.27 -10.50
N PHE A 68 4.86 -7.53 -11.58
CA PHE A 68 6.22 -7.11 -11.92
C PHE A 68 6.84 -6.19 -10.86
N CYS A 69 6.08 -5.21 -10.35
CA CYS A 69 6.55 -4.33 -9.29
C CYS A 69 6.91 -5.12 -8.02
N GLU A 70 6.09 -6.12 -7.66
CA GLU A 70 6.36 -7.03 -6.55
C GLU A 70 7.63 -7.86 -6.75
N ILE A 71 7.84 -8.39 -7.97
CA ILE A 71 9.06 -9.12 -8.30
C ILE A 71 10.28 -8.20 -8.16
N LEU A 72 10.21 -6.97 -8.69
CA LEU A 72 11.32 -6.03 -8.64
C LEU A 72 11.62 -5.53 -7.21
N ARG A 73 10.62 -5.53 -6.32
CA ARG A 73 10.84 -5.27 -4.88
C ARG A 73 11.65 -6.38 -4.22
N LYS A 74 11.36 -7.64 -4.59
CA LYS A 74 12.01 -8.84 -4.01
C LYS A 74 13.42 -9.05 -4.55
N GLU A 75 13.64 -8.75 -5.83
CA GLU A 75 14.94 -8.90 -6.48
C GLU A 75 15.72 -7.57 -6.39
N LYS A 76 16.77 -7.54 -5.56
CA LYS A 76 17.62 -6.35 -5.38
C LYS A 76 18.59 -6.18 -6.57
N PRO A 77 19.02 -4.94 -6.88
CA PRO A 77 20.09 -4.73 -7.86
C PRO A 77 21.38 -5.38 -7.33
N THR A 78 22.16 -5.97 -8.23
CA THR A 78 23.46 -6.53 -7.88
C THR A 78 24.45 -5.40 -7.66
N GLU A 79 25.09 -5.37 -6.48
CA GLU A 79 26.09 -4.37 -6.15
C GLU A 79 27.49 -4.78 -6.63
N GLU A 80 28.34 -3.79 -6.97
CA GLU A 80 29.75 -4.02 -7.29
C GLU A 80 30.45 -4.80 -6.17
N SER A 81 30.11 -4.52 -4.91
CA SER A 81 30.71 -5.16 -3.74
C SER A 81 30.44 -6.67 -3.67
N GLU A 82 29.25 -7.10 -4.09
CA GLU A 82 28.85 -8.52 -4.12
C GLU A 82 29.57 -9.27 -5.24
N LEU A 83 29.65 -8.66 -6.43
CA LEU A 83 30.40 -9.21 -7.56
C LEU A 83 31.89 -9.34 -7.24
N MET A 84 32.48 -8.31 -6.64
CA MET A 84 33.88 -8.31 -6.23
C MET A 84 34.19 -9.45 -5.25
N LYS A 85 33.32 -9.68 -4.26
CA LYS A 85 33.45 -10.82 -3.32
C LYS A 85 33.28 -12.17 -3.99
N ALA A 86 32.49 -12.27 -5.05
CA ALA A 86 32.31 -13.51 -5.80
C ALA A 86 33.56 -13.84 -6.64
N PHE A 87 34.07 -12.86 -7.38
CA PHE A 87 35.27 -13.02 -8.21
C PHE A 87 36.55 -13.19 -7.37
N SER A 88 36.67 -12.54 -6.22
CA SER A 88 37.82 -12.71 -5.33
C SER A 88 37.98 -14.14 -4.80
N LYS A 89 36.90 -14.94 -4.77
CA LYS A 89 36.98 -16.37 -4.41
C LYS A 89 37.61 -17.23 -5.52
N LEU A 90 37.66 -16.73 -6.75
CA LEU A 90 38.27 -17.39 -7.90
C LEU A 90 39.76 -17.07 -8.00
N ASP A 91 40.15 -15.85 -7.60
CA ASP A 91 41.55 -15.42 -7.49
C ASP A 91 42.14 -15.80 -6.13
N ILE A 92 42.48 -17.08 -5.98
CA ILE A 92 43.04 -17.65 -4.73
C ILE A 92 44.32 -16.92 -4.28
N ASN A 93 45.08 -16.38 -5.24
CA ASN A 93 46.37 -15.74 -4.99
C ASN A 93 46.25 -14.21 -4.75
N GLY A 94 45.07 -13.62 -4.96
CA GLY A 94 44.81 -12.19 -4.71
C GLY A 94 45.57 -11.26 -5.65
N HIS A 95 45.81 -11.66 -6.89
CA HIS A 95 46.51 -10.84 -7.89
C HIS A 95 45.67 -9.69 -8.46
N GLY A 96 44.35 -9.70 -8.25
CA GLY A 96 43.43 -8.71 -8.81
C GLY A 96 42.98 -9.01 -10.25
N TYR A 97 43.30 -10.20 -10.77
CA TYR A 97 42.89 -10.63 -12.11
C TYR A 97 42.59 -12.12 -12.17
N ILE A 98 41.82 -12.55 -13.17
CA ILE A 98 41.46 -13.96 -13.41
C ILE A 98 41.98 -14.37 -14.79
N LEU A 99 42.58 -15.55 -14.89
CA LEU A 99 43.04 -16.10 -16.17
C LEU A 99 41.87 -16.74 -16.94
N HIS A 100 41.97 -16.78 -18.27
CA HIS A 100 40.95 -17.37 -19.14
C HIS A 100 40.56 -18.80 -18.75
N ASN A 101 41.55 -19.66 -18.53
CA ASN A 101 41.33 -21.04 -18.12
C ASN A 101 40.62 -21.18 -16.77
N GLU A 102 40.86 -20.28 -15.82
CA GLU A 102 40.24 -20.26 -14.50
C GLU A 102 38.78 -19.86 -14.59
N LEU A 103 38.48 -18.77 -15.31
CA LEU A 103 37.10 -18.33 -15.52
C LEU A 103 36.31 -19.34 -16.35
N TYR A 104 36.92 -19.85 -17.43
CA TYR A 104 36.32 -20.87 -18.29
C TYR A 104 35.94 -22.11 -17.51
N LYS A 105 36.85 -22.63 -16.67
CA LYS A 105 36.57 -23.81 -15.86
C LYS A 105 35.39 -23.57 -14.93
N VAL A 106 35.28 -22.40 -14.31
CA VAL A 106 34.21 -22.11 -13.34
C VAL A 106 32.87 -21.92 -14.05
N LEU A 107 32.81 -21.06 -15.08
CA LEU A 107 31.57 -20.70 -15.76
C LEU A 107 31.01 -21.79 -16.68
N THR A 108 31.84 -22.74 -17.14
CA THR A 108 31.35 -23.88 -17.94
C THR A 108 31.04 -25.13 -17.10
N SER A 109 31.50 -25.21 -15.84
CA SER A 109 31.32 -26.42 -15.00
C SER A 109 30.36 -26.29 -13.83
N ARG A 110 30.11 -25.08 -13.30
CA ARG A 110 29.30 -24.85 -12.09
C ARG A 110 28.14 -23.91 -12.36
N GLY A 111 26.99 -24.17 -11.73
CA GLY A 111 25.81 -23.30 -11.81
C GLY A 111 25.15 -23.31 -13.19
N GLU A 112 24.67 -22.14 -13.61
CA GLU A 112 24.15 -21.89 -14.96
C GLU A 112 25.32 -21.80 -15.93
N LYS A 113 25.52 -22.87 -16.69
CA LYS A 113 26.70 -23.04 -17.54
C LYS A 113 26.64 -22.09 -18.73
N MET A 114 27.70 -21.32 -18.90
CA MET A 114 27.93 -20.55 -20.13
C MET A 114 28.56 -21.44 -21.20
N SER A 115 28.29 -21.09 -22.45
CA SER A 115 28.98 -21.65 -23.60
C SER A 115 30.44 -21.15 -23.67
N PRO A 116 31.33 -21.90 -24.34
CA PRO A 116 32.70 -21.44 -24.57
C PRO A 116 32.79 -20.06 -25.23
N ASP A 117 31.88 -19.77 -26.14
CA ASP A 117 31.83 -18.51 -26.88
C ASP A 117 31.46 -17.34 -25.97
N GLU A 118 30.45 -17.49 -25.11
CA GLU A 118 30.07 -16.48 -24.09
C GLU A 118 31.22 -16.20 -23.11
N VAL A 119 32.01 -17.22 -22.74
CA VAL A 119 33.19 -17.00 -21.89
C VAL A 119 34.28 -16.23 -22.64
N ASN A 120 34.48 -16.52 -23.94
CA ASN A 120 35.46 -15.81 -24.77
C ASN A 120 35.10 -14.34 -24.95
N GLU A 121 33.80 -14.00 -24.97
CA GLU A 121 33.34 -12.61 -25.07
C GLU A 121 33.88 -11.74 -23.91
N PHE A 122 33.96 -12.27 -22.68
CA PHE A 122 34.54 -11.53 -21.54
C PHE A 122 36.00 -11.11 -21.77
N PHE A 123 36.76 -11.90 -22.53
CA PHE A 123 38.16 -11.61 -22.88
C PHE A 123 38.29 -10.81 -24.17
N SER A 124 37.22 -10.67 -24.95
CA SER A 124 37.19 -9.77 -26.10
C SER A 124 36.99 -8.31 -25.70
N LEU A 125 36.57 -8.05 -24.45
CA LEU A 125 36.36 -6.71 -23.91
C LEU A 125 37.71 -6.03 -23.60
N PRO A 126 38.10 -4.98 -24.34
CA PRO A 126 39.41 -4.33 -24.17
C PRO A 126 39.52 -3.55 -22.85
N GLU A 127 38.39 -3.25 -22.21
CA GLU A 127 38.30 -2.48 -20.98
C GLU A 127 38.66 -3.29 -19.74
N SER A 128 38.52 -4.62 -19.80
CA SER A 128 38.76 -5.55 -18.69
C SER A 128 39.86 -6.56 -18.97
N ASN A 129 40.32 -6.72 -20.22
CA ASN A 129 41.39 -7.64 -20.57
C ASN A 129 42.72 -6.91 -20.83
N LYS A 130 43.76 -7.23 -20.05
CA LYS A 130 45.14 -6.83 -20.28
C LYS A 130 46.00 -8.08 -20.42
N ASP A 131 46.47 -8.35 -21.63
CA ASP A 131 47.38 -9.47 -21.94
C ASP A 131 46.86 -10.86 -21.54
N GLY A 132 45.56 -11.11 -21.72
CA GLY A 132 44.92 -12.39 -21.37
C GLY A 132 44.59 -12.54 -19.88
N LYS A 133 44.72 -11.45 -19.11
CA LYS A 133 44.33 -11.35 -17.71
C LYS A 133 43.11 -10.45 -17.59
N LEU A 134 42.03 -11.00 -17.03
CA LEU A 134 40.78 -10.28 -16.82
C LEU A 134 40.82 -9.54 -15.47
N ASP A 135 40.90 -8.22 -15.50
CA ASP A 135 40.71 -7.35 -14.34
C ASP A 135 39.23 -7.42 -13.93
N TYR A 136 38.94 -8.23 -12.92
CA TYR A 136 37.56 -8.46 -12.49
C TYR A 136 36.96 -7.21 -11.82
N ALA A 137 37.77 -6.26 -11.32
CA ALA A 137 37.25 -5.01 -10.79
C ALA A 137 36.73 -4.11 -11.91
N GLN A 138 37.44 -4.05 -13.03
CA GLN A 138 36.96 -3.37 -14.24
C GLN A 138 35.71 -4.06 -14.79
N LEU A 139 35.68 -5.39 -14.81
CA LEU A 139 34.49 -6.14 -15.25
C LEU A 139 33.27 -5.89 -14.35
N CYS A 140 33.42 -5.89 -13.03
CA CYS A 140 32.32 -5.63 -12.10
C CYS A 140 31.71 -4.24 -12.34
N ARG A 141 32.55 -3.22 -12.51
CA ARG A 141 32.10 -1.87 -12.86
C ARG A 141 31.37 -1.81 -14.19
N LEU A 142 31.89 -2.52 -15.20
CA LEU A 142 31.25 -2.59 -16.51
C LEU A 142 29.86 -3.23 -16.44
N LEU A 143 29.71 -4.33 -15.69
CA LEU A 143 28.43 -5.03 -15.54
C LEU A 143 27.38 -4.17 -14.81
N VAL A 144 27.77 -3.54 -13.71
CA VAL A 144 26.89 -2.61 -12.96
C VAL A 144 26.52 -1.41 -13.83
N SER A 145 27.50 -0.80 -14.50
CA SER A 145 27.27 0.32 -15.41
C SER A 145 26.34 -0.05 -16.57
N THR A 146 26.45 -1.27 -17.11
CA THR A 146 25.59 -1.72 -18.21
C THR A 146 24.14 -1.86 -17.74
N ALA A 147 23.92 -2.43 -16.54
CA ALA A 147 22.59 -2.53 -15.94
C ALA A 147 21.99 -1.14 -15.66
N ASP A 148 22.79 -0.20 -15.15
CA ASP A 148 22.38 1.19 -14.91
C ASP A 148 22.06 1.94 -16.22
N GLN A 149 22.83 1.69 -17.28
CA GLN A 149 22.57 2.24 -18.61
C GLN A 149 21.24 1.75 -19.16
N CYS A 150 20.94 0.44 -19.08
CA CYS A 150 19.63 -0.09 -19.47
C CYS A 150 18.48 0.63 -18.77
N GLN A 151 18.60 0.83 -17.45
CA GLN A 151 17.60 1.54 -16.67
C GLN A 151 17.48 3.01 -17.06
N THR A 152 18.61 3.67 -17.32
CA THR A 152 18.67 5.09 -17.70
C THR A 152 18.06 5.30 -19.09
N MET A 153 18.42 4.46 -20.07
CA MET A 153 17.85 4.48 -21.41
C MET A 153 16.34 4.25 -21.40
N ALA A 154 15.84 3.34 -20.57
CA ALA A 154 14.41 3.12 -20.40
C ALA A 154 13.70 4.39 -19.89
N LYS A 155 14.29 5.11 -18.93
CA LYS A 155 13.76 6.38 -18.41
C LYS A 155 13.81 7.48 -19.45
N GLU A 156 14.94 7.66 -20.14
CA GLU A 156 15.09 8.67 -21.19
C GLU A 156 14.13 8.43 -22.36
N LYS A 157 13.90 7.17 -22.72
CA LYS A 157 12.90 6.79 -23.73
C LYS A 157 11.49 7.14 -23.28
N LEU A 158 11.15 6.89 -22.01
CA LEU A 158 9.88 7.32 -21.41
C LEU A 158 9.77 8.85 -21.37
N GLU A 159 10.88 9.56 -21.16
CA GLU A 159 10.92 11.01 -21.06
C GLU A 159 10.85 11.73 -22.43
N SER A 160 11.47 11.17 -23.46
CA SER A 160 11.52 11.76 -24.80
C SER A 160 10.26 11.48 -25.63
N ASP A 161 9.60 10.34 -25.40
CA ASP A 161 8.41 9.97 -26.16
C ASP A 161 7.13 10.55 -25.53
N THR A 162 6.65 11.65 -26.13
CA THR A 162 5.38 12.30 -25.77
C THR A 162 4.16 11.38 -25.84
N LYS A 163 4.17 10.30 -26.64
CA LYS A 163 3.12 9.28 -26.67
C LYS A 163 3.23 8.33 -25.49
N LEU A 164 4.42 7.88 -25.09
CA LEU A 164 4.65 7.06 -23.89
C LEU A 164 4.40 7.86 -22.59
N LYS A 165 4.71 9.16 -22.58
CA LYS A 165 4.27 10.11 -21.53
C LYS A 165 2.75 10.21 -21.46
N GLN A 166 2.07 10.24 -22.62
CA GLN A 166 0.61 10.34 -22.73
C GLN A 166 -0.11 8.98 -22.63
N GLN A 167 0.61 7.86 -22.74
CA GLN A 167 0.16 6.50 -22.42
C GLN A 167 0.03 6.35 -20.91
N ASN A 168 -0.83 7.18 -20.33
CA ASN A 168 -1.66 6.74 -19.23
C ASN A 168 -2.52 5.61 -19.79
N PHE A 169 -2.36 4.39 -19.28
CA PHE A 169 -3.26 3.23 -19.46
C PHE A 169 -4.40 3.47 -20.49
N GLY A 170 -4.26 2.92 -21.71
CA GLY A 170 -5.38 2.71 -22.64
C GLY A 170 -5.54 3.70 -23.82
N ASN A 171 -4.53 3.95 -24.65
CA ASN A 171 -4.77 4.51 -25.99
C ASN A 171 -3.98 3.69 -27.02
N GLN A 172 -4.56 2.60 -27.51
CA GLN A 172 -4.92 2.42 -28.93
C GLN A 172 -5.30 0.95 -29.21
N THR A 173 -6.43 0.84 -29.89
CA THR A 173 -7.07 -0.32 -30.49
C THR A 173 -6.09 -1.12 -31.36
N GLU A 174 -6.07 -2.45 -31.19
CA GLU A 174 -5.36 -3.38 -32.08
C GLU A 174 -5.92 -3.31 -33.50
N ILE A 175 -5.03 -3.13 -34.49
CA ILE A 175 -5.27 -3.60 -35.85
C ILE A 175 -4.15 -4.60 -36.15
N SER A 176 -4.51 -5.87 -36.23
CA SER A 176 -3.65 -6.96 -36.68
C SER A 176 -3.38 -6.85 -38.19
N PRO A 177 -2.19 -7.25 -38.68
CA PRO A 177 -1.93 -7.38 -40.10
C PRO A 177 -2.40 -8.75 -40.62
N LYS A 178 -2.98 -8.78 -41.82
CA LYS A 178 -3.05 -9.98 -42.67
C LYS A 178 -2.42 -9.68 -44.03
N ASP A 179 -1.75 -10.70 -44.55
CA ASP A 179 -0.77 -10.71 -45.62
C ASP A 179 -1.27 -10.37 -47.05
N SER A 180 -0.31 -9.79 -47.78
CA SER A 180 0.14 -10.08 -49.16
C SER A 180 -0.61 -9.60 -50.42
N THR A 181 0.23 -9.11 -51.35
CA THR A 181 0.18 -9.06 -52.82
C THR A 181 -0.42 -7.84 -53.58
N SER A 182 0.51 -7.10 -54.20
CA SER A 182 0.56 -6.68 -55.63
C SER A 182 0.11 -5.28 -56.09
N GLN A 183 1.13 -4.47 -56.45
CA GLN A 183 1.35 -3.63 -57.66
C GLN A 183 0.49 -2.38 -57.99
N ALA A 184 1.17 -1.21 -58.07
CA ALA A 184 1.26 -0.17 -59.15
C ALA A 184 -0.03 0.26 -59.92
N VAL A 185 -0.42 1.53 -60.24
CA VAL A 185 0.19 2.85 -60.63
C VAL A 185 -0.99 3.90 -60.74
N PRO A 186 -0.78 5.24 -60.79
CA PRO A 186 -1.81 6.34 -60.79
C PRO A 186 -2.29 6.71 -62.24
N PRO A 187 -3.11 7.76 -62.58
CA PRO A 187 -3.39 9.07 -61.92
C PRO A 187 -4.83 9.67 -62.04
N SER A 188 -5.00 10.91 -61.54
CA SER A 188 -6.13 11.88 -61.71
C SER A 188 -6.28 12.36 -63.19
N PRO A 189 -7.11 13.39 -63.58
CA PRO A 189 -8.10 14.24 -62.88
C PRO A 189 -9.42 14.53 -63.70
N GLU A 190 -10.37 15.34 -63.16
CA GLU A 190 -11.01 16.52 -63.84
C GLU A 190 -12.28 17.05 -63.13
N VAL A 191 -12.46 18.37 -63.24
CA VAL A 191 -13.53 19.31 -62.80
C VAL A 191 -13.80 20.17 -64.05
N PRO A 192 -15.03 20.64 -64.46
CA PRO A 192 -15.72 21.76 -63.78
C PRO A 192 -17.25 22.05 -64.01
N GLN A 193 -17.83 22.79 -63.03
CA GLN A 193 -18.81 23.93 -63.13
C GLN A 193 -20.23 23.71 -63.73
N LYS A 194 -21.33 24.45 -63.46
CA LYS A 194 -21.81 25.54 -62.57
C LYS A 194 -23.32 25.75 -62.90
N THR A 195 -24.18 26.21 -61.96
CA THR A 195 -25.05 27.43 -62.04
C THR A 195 -26.05 27.56 -60.88
N GLU A 196 -26.19 28.79 -60.36
CA GLU A 196 -27.14 29.32 -59.33
C GLU A 196 -28.48 29.81 -59.96
N PRO A 197 -29.42 30.60 -59.34
CA PRO A 197 -29.48 31.22 -57.98
C PRO A 197 -30.85 31.32 -57.23
N ASP A 198 -30.75 31.84 -55.99
CA ASP A 198 -31.62 32.72 -55.16
C ASP A 198 -32.97 32.28 -54.55
N THR A 199 -33.12 32.34 -53.21
CA THR A 199 -33.70 33.48 -52.41
C THR A 199 -33.85 33.21 -50.87
N ALA A 200 -33.32 34.14 -50.06
CA ALA A 200 -33.72 34.72 -48.75
C ALA A 200 -34.53 33.96 -47.65
N LEU A 201 -33.98 33.86 -46.40
CA LEU A 201 -34.44 34.50 -45.13
C LEU A 201 -33.96 33.77 -43.82
N ARG A 202 -33.35 34.55 -42.89
CA ARG A 202 -33.19 34.39 -41.39
C ARG A 202 -32.51 33.09 -40.87
N LYS A 203 -31.55 33.06 -39.94
CA LYS A 203 -31.32 33.80 -38.67
C LYS A 203 -29.91 33.42 -38.11
N GLU A 204 -29.31 34.31 -37.32
CA GLU A 204 -28.22 34.12 -36.32
C GLU A 204 -26.75 33.81 -36.74
N SER A 205 -25.82 34.37 -35.92
CA SER A 205 -24.37 34.12 -35.77
C SER A 205 -23.34 35.02 -36.51
N ARG A 206 -22.42 35.61 -35.72
CA ARG A 206 -20.99 35.88 -35.97
C ARG A 206 -20.37 36.06 -34.57
N SER A 207 -19.25 35.50 -34.14
CA SER A 207 -18.06 34.86 -34.73
C SER A 207 -17.42 34.04 -33.58
N SER A 208 -16.70 32.92 -33.69
CA SER A 208 -15.62 32.52 -34.58
C SER A 208 -15.31 31.05 -34.22
N SER A 209 -15.38 30.11 -35.16
CA SER A 209 -15.00 28.71 -34.93
C SER A 209 -14.01 28.24 -35.99
N ARG A 210 -12.75 28.08 -35.56
CA ARG A 210 -11.73 27.31 -36.26
C ARG A 210 -11.84 25.87 -35.73
N PRO A 211 -11.94 24.81 -36.57
CA PRO A 211 -12.16 23.47 -36.06
C PRO A 211 -10.85 22.88 -35.53
N PRO A 212 -10.81 22.28 -34.33
CA PRO A 212 -9.68 21.46 -33.91
C PRO A 212 -9.83 20.05 -34.48
N SER A 213 -8.73 19.57 -35.06
CA SER A 213 -8.49 18.18 -35.48
C SER A 213 -8.90 17.17 -34.40
N ALA A 214 -9.56 16.10 -34.84
CA ALA A 214 -10.16 15.05 -34.02
C ALA A 214 -9.16 14.40 -33.03
N ARG A 215 -9.22 14.84 -31.77
CA ARG A 215 -8.80 14.05 -30.61
C ARG A 215 -9.72 12.84 -30.51
N SER A 216 -9.17 11.63 -30.52
CA SER A 216 -9.87 10.44 -30.03
C SER A 216 -10.33 10.73 -28.60
N ARG A 217 -11.64 10.98 -28.41
CA ARG A 217 -12.21 11.25 -27.10
C ARG A 217 -12.28 9.91 -26.37
N ARG A 218 -11.34 9.65 -25.45
CA ARG A 218 -11.57 8.65 -24.41
C ARG A 218 -12.90 9.00 -23.73
N LEU A 219 -13.80 8.03 -23.68
CA LEU A 219 -15.07 8.20 -22.98
C LEU A 219 -14.77 8.18 -21.49
N SER A 220 -14.64 9.36 -20.91
CA SER A 220 -14.30 9.56 -19.50
C SER A 220 -15.41 10.27 -18.75
N VAL A 221 -15.40 10.09 -17.43
CA VAL A 221 -16.14 10.89 -16.46
C VAL A 221 -15.13 11.62 -15.59
N SER A 222 -15.53 12.78 -15.07
CA SER A 222 -14.67 13.57 -14.18
C SER A 222 -15.45 14.05 -12.96
N THR A 223 -14.79 14.04 -11.82
CA THR A 223 -15.32 14.55 -10.56
C THR A 223 -14.37 15.60 -10.00
N ASN A 224 -14.94 16.79 -9.75
CA ASN A 224 -14.24 17.95 -9.22
C ASN A 224 -14.88 18.35 -7.90
N ILE A 225 -14.13 18.26 -6.82
CA ILE A 225 -14.57 18.61 -5.47
C ILE A 225 -13.52 19.51 -4.86
N THR A 226 -13.93 20.68 -4.40
CA THR A 226 -13.09 21.56 -3.58
C THR A 226 -13.53 21.48 -2.13
N MET A 227 -12.55 21.38 -1.24
CA MET A 227 -12.71 21.20 0.19
C MET A 227 -11.99 22.35 0.89
N ALA A 228 -12.72 23.14 1.68
CA ALA A 228 -12.16 24.27 2.39
C ALA A 228 -11.09 23.83 3.41
N ALA A 229 -10.18 24.75 3.76
CA ALA A 229 -9.29 24.59 4.91
C ALA A 229 -10.10 24.39 6.20
N GLY A 230 -9.59 23.58 7.13
CA GLY A 230 -10.29 23.15 8.35
C GLY A 230 -11.25 24.19 8.98
N SER A 231 -12.54 23.82 8.98
CA SER A 231 -13.73 24.44 9.59
C SER A 231 -13.94 25.96 9.45
N THR A 232 -14.77 26.31 8.46
CA THR A 232 -15.84 27.30 8.70
C THR A 232 -17.19 26.65 8.40
N LYS A 233 -17.88 26.19 9.47
CA LYS A 233 -19.32 25.91 9.58
C LYS A 233 -19.90 24.67 8.85
N SER A 234 -19.88 23.50 9.50
CA SER A 234 -21.00 22.53 9.62
C SER A 234 -20.62 21.36 10.55
N ASP A 235 -21.60 20.70 11.18
CA ASP A 235 -21.57 19.42 11.93
C ASP A 235 -20.37 19.05 12.83
N TYR A 236 -20.04 19.92 13.78
CA TYR A 236 -19.17 19.54 14.91
C TYR A 236 -19.74 18.36 15.70
N LEU A 237 -18.85 17.44 16.11
CA LEU A 237 -19.16 16.42 17.12
C LEU A 237 -19.52 17.14 18.43
N SER A 238 -20.81 17.36 18.68
CA SER A 238 -21.26 18.02 19.91
C SER A 238 -21.34 17.00 21.04
N GLU A 239 -20.38 17.08 21.96
CA GLU A 239 -20.41 16.24 23.17
C GLU A 239 -21.69 16.49 23.97
N PRO A 240 -22.42 15.43 24.38
CA PRO A 240 -23.57 15.57 25.27
C PRO A 240 -23.19 16.31 26.57
N LYS A 241 -23.95 17.36 26.92
CA LYS A 241 -23.68 18.13 28.17
C LYS A 241 -23.77 17.27 29.45
N SER A 242 -24.48 16.15 29.38
CA SER A 242 -24.70 15.19 30.47
C SER A 242 -23.77 13.97 30.37
N LEU A 243 -22.71 13.99 29.57
CA LEU A 243 -21.87 12.80 29.35
C LEU A 243 -21.27 12.22 30.64
N GLN A 244 -21.01 13.06 31.64
CA GLN A 244 -20.46 12.67 32.94
C GLN A 244 -21.38 11.76 33.77
N VAL A 245 -22.69 11.76 33.49
CA VAL A 245 -23.66 10.88 34.17
C VAL A 245 -24.05 9.67 33.32
N TRP A 246 -23.56 9.57 32.08
CA TRP A 246 -23.81 8.43 31.22
C TRP A 246 -22.95 7.24 31.64
N HIS A 247 -23.43 6.04 31.36
CA HIS A 247 -22.60 4.85 31.46
C HIS A 247 -21.47 4.93 30.44
N HIS A 248 -20.27 4.53 30.84
CA HIS A 248 -19.08 4.58 29.99
C HIS A 248 -18.36 3.24 29.98
N THR A 249 -17.86 2.87 28.82
CA THR A 249 -16.87 1.81 28.65
C THR A 249 -15.89 2.27 27.58
N SER A 250 -14.61 2.03 27.83
CA SER A 250 -13.54 2.33 26.90
C SER A 250 -12.84 1.04 26.51
N THR A 251 -12.30 0.98 25.31
CA THR A 251 -11.41 -0.11 24.89
C THR A 251 -10.36 0.43 23.93
N LYS A 252 -9.14 -0.08 24.02
CA LYS A 252 -8.05 0.25 23.11
C LYS A 252 -7.97 -0.73 21.96
N GLY A 253 -7.20 -0.35 20.94
CA GLY A 253 -6.82 -1.21 19.83
C GLY A 253 -5.70 -0.60 19.02
N CYS A 254 -5.36 -1.23 17.91
CA CYS A 254 -4.33 -0.75 17.02
C CYS A 254 -4.60 -1.16 15.58
N PHE A 255 -4.35 -0.24 14.64
CA PHE A 255 -4.19 -0.57 13.23
C PHE A 255 -2.75 -1.00 12.98
N PHE A 256 -2.54 -2.18 12.42
CA PHE A 256 -1.23 -2.64 11.95
C PHE A 256 -1.20 -2.65 10.44
N LEU A 257 -0.07 -2.22 9.87
CA LEU A 257 0.21 -2.34 8.46
C LEU A 257 0.89 -3.69 8.19
N GLU A 258 0.33 -4.45 7.26
CA GLU A 258 0.87 -5.73 6.80
C GLU A 258 1.89 -5.55 5.67
N GLU A 259 2.69 -6.59 5.41
CA GLU A 259 3.71 -6.54 4.35
C GLU A 259 3.15 -6.27 2.95
N ASP A 260 1.92 -6.72 2.68
CA ASP A 260 1.20 -6.51 1.42
C ASP A 260 0.52 -5.12 1.32
N GLY A 261 0.69 -4.28 2.34
CA GLY A 261 0.05 -2.98 2.47
C GLY A 261 -1.40 -3.04 2.98
N GLY A 262 -1.90 -4.23 3.33
CA GLY A 262 -3.16 -4.41 4.04
C GLY A 262 -3.12 -3.78 5.43
N ILE A 263 -4.29 -3.47 5.98
CA ILE A 263 -4.41 -2.93 7.33
C ILE A 263 -5.26 -3.88 8.15
N VAL A 264 -4.71 -4.28 9.29
CA VAL A 264 -5.29 -5.22 10.23
C VAL A 264 -5.68 -4.49 11.51
N SER A 265 -6.82 -4.82 12.09
CA SER A 265 -7.26 -4.29 13.39
C SER A 265 -8.17 -5.29 14.10
N LEU A 266 -8.20 -5.21 15.44
CA LEU A 266 -9.20 -5.90 16.24
C LEU A 266 -10.62 -5.44 15.89
N GLN A 267 -11.56 -6.38 15.94
CA GLN A 267 -12.99 -6.12 15.95
C GLN A 267 -13.55 -6.31 17.36
N TYR A 268 -14.62 -5.58 17.66
CA TYR A 268 -15.25 -5.63 18.97
C TYR A 268 -16.72 -5.96 18.85
N ARG A 269 -17.22 -6.72 19.83
CA ARG A 269 -18.64 -6.99 20.02
C ARG A 269 -19.16 -6.02 21.08
N LEU A 270 -20.07 -5.14 20.68
CA LEU A 270 -20.84 -4.29 21.59
C LEU A 270 -22.19 -4.95 21.86
N HIS A 271 -22.55 -5.08 23.14
CA HIS A 271 -23.87 -5.48 23.57
C HIS A 271 -24.55 -4.35 24.35
N LEU A 272 -25.78 -4.03 23.94
CA LEU A 272 -26.65 -3.05 24.58
C LEU A 272 -27.87 -3.79 25.15
N PRO A 273 -28.01 -3.86 26.49
CA PRO A 273 -29.14 -4.57 27.12
C PRO A 273 -30.51 -3.98 26.78
N GLN A 274 -30.58 -2.67 26.56
CA GLN A 274 -31.79 -1.95 26.20
C GLN A 274 -31.52 -0.86 25.17
N THR A 275 -32.58 -0.41 24.49
CA THR A 275 -32.52 0.74 23.57
C THR A 275 -32.11 1.98 24.33
N THR A 276 -31.11 2.71 23.82
CA THR A 276 -30.56 3.88 24.50
C THR A 276 -29.88 4.83 23.52
N THR A 277 -29.71 6.09 23.91
CA THR A 277 -28.83 7.02 23.20
C THR A 277 -27.37 6.63 23.44
N VAL A 278 -26.60 6.50 22.36
CA VAL A 278 -25.17 6.17 22.40
C VAL A 278 -24.36 7.31 21.81
N PHE A 279 -23.25 7.63 22.47
CA PHE A 279 -22.19 8.49 21.96
C PHE A 279 -20.91 7.67 21.81
N LEU A 280 -20.49 7.48 20.56
CA LEU A 280 -19.36 6.64 20.17
C LEU A 280 -18.25 7.51 19.66
N THR A 281 -17.02 7.27 20.11
CA THR A 281 -15.87 8.01 19.60
C THR A 281 -14.66 7.11 19.41
N ILE A 282 -13.80 7.47 18.45
CA ILE A 282 -12.50 6.86 18.21
C ILE A 282 -11.46 7.96 17.95
N HIS A 283 -10.26 7.79 18.47
CA HIS A 283 -9.12 8.64 18.13
C HIS A 283 -7.80 7.88 18.29
N PRO A 284 -6.73 8.29 17.59
CA PRO A 284 -5.39 7.78 17.85
C PRO A 284 -4.99 7.95 19.33
N LEU A 285 -4.33 6.93 19.87
CA LEU A 285 -3.81 6.91 21.24
C LEU A 285 -2.44 7.59 21.26
N ASN A 286 -2.28 8.59 22.14
CA ASN A 286 -0.99 9.22 22.37
C ASN A 286 -0.24 8.49 23.49
N LEU A 287 0.83 7.78 23.11
CA LEU A 287 1.72 7.08 24.05
C LEU A 287 2.78 8.02 24.66
N ASN A 288 3.14 9.09 23.94
CA ASN A 288 4.14 10.06 24.37
C ASN A 288 3.48 11.25 25.07
N GLN A 289 3.22 11.13 26.38
CA GLN A 289 2.67 12.22 27.17
C GLN A 289 3.72 13.28 27.58
N GLU A 290 5.01 12.94 27.55
CA GLU A 290 6.11 13.81 28.02
C GLU A 290 6.80 14.62 26.90
N ASP A 291 6.66 14.21 25.63
CA ASP A 291 7.28 14.89 24.49
C ASP A 291 6.34 15.94 23.86
N GLU A 292 6.87 17.14 23.56
CA GLU A 292 6.10 18.20 22.89
C GLU A 292 5.73 17.88 21.43
N ARG A 293 6.38 16.87 20.82
CA ARG A 293 6.12 16.47 19.43
C ARG A 293 5.13 15.30 19.40
N PRO A 294 3.95 15.46 18.77
CA PRO A 294 2.99 14.37 18.65
C PRO A 294 3.56 13.26 17.78
N SER A 295 3.27 12.01 18.18
CA SER A 295 3.67 10.82 17.44
C SER A 295 3.17 10.84 16.00
N SER A 296 3.94 10.22 15.10
CA SER A 296 3.66 10.33 13.66
C SER A 296 2.32 9.72 13.23
N TRP A 297 1.80 8.76 14.00
CA TRP A 297 0.49 8.12 13.78
C TRP A 297 -0.70 8.96 14.27
N MET A 298 -0.51 10.03 15.04
CA MET A 298 -1.60 10.91 15.49
C MET A 298 -2.36 11.57 14.32
N MET A 299 -1.73 11.62 13.14
CA MET A 299 -2.36 12.13 11.93
C MET A 299 -3.21 11.07 11.20
N VAL A 300 -3.14 9.80 11.55
CA VAL A 300 -3.90 8.73 10.90
C VAL A 300 -5.39 8.97 11.15
N ASP A 301 -6.18 8.96 10.08
CA ASP A 301 -7.63 9.08 10.20
C ASP A 301 -8.23 7.78 10.73
N THR A 302 -9.17 7.92 11.66
CA THR A 302 -9.86 6.80 12.29
C THR A 302 -11.37 6.92 12.07
N ALA A 303 -12.06 5.80 12.00
CA ALA A 303 -13.51 5.74 12.03
C ALA A 303 -13.97 4.38 12.54
N LEU A 304 -15.21 4.30 13.00
CA LEU A 304 -15.89 3.07 13.34
C LEU A 304 -17.05 2.84 12.38
N PHE A 305 -17.20 1.61 11.92
CA PHE A 305 -18.42 1.11 11.30
C PHE A 305 -19.12 0.19 12.30
N LEU A 306 -20.35 0.52 12.67
CA LEU A 306 -21.18 -0.35 13.51
C LEU A 306 -22.16 -1.12 12.65
N VAL A 307 -22.11 -2.44 12.74
CA VAL A 307 -22.98 -3.35 11.99
C VAL A 307 -23.78 -4.21 12.96
N THR A 308 -25.08 -4.33 12.73
CA THR A 308 -25.94 -5.19 13.55
C THR A 308 -25.57 -6.66 13.36
N ALA A 309 -25.59 -7.44 14.44
CA ALA A 309 -25.31 -8.87 14.37
C ALA A 309 -26.46 -9.70 13.75
N ASN A 310 -27.53 -9.06 13.28
CA ASN A 310 -28.74 -9.75 12.84
C ASN A 310 -28.58 -10.36 11.43
N LYS A 311 -28.77 -11.68 11.32
CA LYS A 311 -28.45 -12.51 10.15
C LYS A 311 -29.46 -12.42 8.98
N MET A 312 -30.54 -11.66 9.13
CA MET A 312 -31.71 -11.82 8.26
C MET A 312 -31.56 -11.19 6.87
N LYS A 313 -30.65 -10.22 6.65
CA LYS A 313 -30.35 -9.63 5.31
C LYS A 313 -28.93 -9.06 5.25
N GLU A 314 -28.02 -9.70 4.53
CA GLU A 314 -26.63 -9.23 4.34
C GLU A 314 -26.53 -7.76 3.84
N ASP A 315 -27.53 -7.30 3.08
CA ASP A 315 -27.57 -5.94 2.52
C ASP A 315 -28.03 -4.84 3.51
N SER A 316 -28.51 -5.19 4.71
CA SER A 316 -29.18 -4.23 5.63
C SER A 316 -28.50 -3.95 6.97
N ASN A 317 -27.28 -4.44 7.22
CA ASN A 317 -26.74 -4.48 8.59
C ASN A 317 -25.97 -3.24 9.09
N LEU A 318 -25.59 -2.26 8.26
CA LEU A 318 -24.93 -1.03 8.73
C LEU A 318 -25.89 -0.19 9.61
N ALA A 319 -25.56 -0.05 10.89
CA ALA A 319 -26.33 0.73 11.87
C ALA A 319 -25.90 2.21 11.86
N CYS A 320 -24.62 2.47 12.07
CA CYS A 320 -24.06 3.81 12.04
C CYS A 320 -22.56 3.79 11.73
N LEU A 321 -21.99 4.99 11.51
CA LEU A 321 -20.55 5.16 11.39
C LEU A 321 -20.11 6.52 11.93
N THR A 322 -18.88 6.62 12.42
CA THR A 322 -18.34 7.87 12.96
C THR A 322 -17.87 8.77 11.83
N GLU A 323 -18.63 9.83 11.56
CA GLU A 323 -18.35 10.81 10.49
C GLU A 323 -18.13 12.22 11.02
N GLN A 324 -18.65 12.52 12.21
CA GLN A 324 -18.44 13.80 12.87
C GLN A 324 -17.02 13.84 13.41
N ARG A 325 -16.35 14.97 13.28
CA ARG A 325 -14.95 15.12 13.64
C ARG A 325 -14.75 16.32 14.56
N ASP A 326 -13.95 16.13 15.60
CA ASP A 326 -13.36 17.19 16.39
C ASP A 326 -11.85 16.89 16.57
N LYS A 327 -11.00 17.67 15.89
CA LYS A 327 -9.53 17.44 15.83
C LYS A 327 -9.17 16.01 15.39
N GLU A 328 -8.47 15.21 16.21
CA GLU A 328 -8.18 13.80 15.93
C GLU A 328 -9.33 12.84 16.29
N LYS A 329 -10.39 13.33 16.94
CA LYS A 329 -11.52 12.54 17.45
C LYS A 329 -12.64 12.44 16.42
N PHE A 330 -12.99 11.23 16.04
CA PHE A 330 -14.16 10.95 15.22
C PHE A 330 -15.25 10.37 16.09
N GLY A 331 -16.50 10.76 15.84
CA GLY A 331 -17.61 10.28 16.64
C GLY A 331 -18.94 10.22 15.93
N TRP A 332 -19.90 9.66 16.65
CA TRP A 332 -21.29 9.53 16.26
C TRP A 332 -22.17 9.59 17.51
N LYS A 333 -23.33 10.25 17.39
CA LYS A 333 -24.37 10.27 18.41
C LYS A 333 -25.69 9.84 17.79
N GLY A 334 -26.40 8.94 18.47
CA GLY A 334 -27.76 8.58 18.10
C GLY A 334 -28.34 7.46 18.95
N GLU A 335 -29.60 7.13 18.72
CA GLU A 335 -30.26 6.02 19.40
C GLU A 335 -29.88 4.68 18.75
N LEU A 336 -29.54 3.69 19.56
CA LEU A 336 -29.35 2.30 19.13
C LEU A 336 -30.33 1.40 19.87
N SER A 337 -30.97 0.49 19.12
CA SER A 337 -31.88 -0.50 19.71
C SER A 337 -31.12 -1.54 20.55
N ALA A 338 -31.80 -2.14 21.53
CA ALA A 338 -31.28 -3.27 22.28
C ALA A 338 -30.77 -4.38 21.35
N GLY A 339 -29.60 -4.95 21.65
CA GLY A 339 -29.03 -6.03 20.85
C GLY A 339 -27.50 -6.06 20.81
N THR A 340 -26.98 -6.78 19.80
CA THR A 340 -25.55 -6.97 19.61
C THR A 340 -25.10 -6.34 18.30
N TYR A 341 -23.97 -5.64 18.35
CA TYR A 341 -23.35 -4.92 17.25
C TYR A 341 -21.88 -5.32 17.13
N TYR A 342 -21.38 -5.35 15.90
CA TYR A 342 -19.96 -5.44 15.61
C TYR A 342 -19.42 -4.04 15.36
N ILE A 343 -18.41 -3.64 16.14
CA ILE A 343 -17.63 -2.43 15.95
C ILE A 343 -16.41 -2.81 15.11
N MET A 344 -16.31 -2.20 13.93
CA MET A 344 -15.20 -2.41 13.01
C MET A 344 -14.42 -1.11 12.87
N PRO A 345 -13.23 -1.01 13.50
CA PRO A 345 -12.31 0.11 13.27
C PRO A 345 -11.89 0.16 11.79
N PHE A 346 -11.75 1.38 11.29
CA PHE A 346 -11.39 1.67 9.92
C PHE A 346 -10.46 2.88 9.86
N THR A 347 -9.46 2.80 9.01
CA THR A 347 -8.65 3.93 8.55
C THR A 347 -8.61 3.91 7.03
N THR A 348 -8.50 5.07 6.38
CA THR A 348 -8.34 5.10 4.91
C THR A 348 -7.00 4.53 4.43
N GLY A 349 -6.04 4.35 5.33
CA GLY A 349 -4.67 3.92 4.99
C GLY A 349 -3.88 4.98 4.21
N CYS A 350 -4.41 6.19 4.05
CA CYS A 350 -3.70 7.24 3.33
C CYS A 350 -2.42 7.67 4.06
N ARG A 351 -2.46 7.70 5.39
CA ARG A 351 -1.37 8.19 6.27
C ARG A 351 -0.64 7.09 7.04
N LEU A 352 -1.20 5.87 7.11
CA LEU A 352 -0.55 4.68 7.67
C LEU A 352 0.07 3.88 6.52
N LYS A 353 1.35 4.14 6.24
CA LYS A 353 2.10 3.52 5.13
C LYS A 353 3.54 3.27 5.53
N ARG A 354 4.13 2.20 4.98
CA ARG A 354 5.52 1.81 5.18
C ARG A 354 6.44 2.94 4.72
N ARG A 355 7.15 3.56 5.67
CA ARG A 355 8.11 4.63 5.39
C ARG A 355 9.46 4.00 5.07
N ARG A 356 9.99 4.26 3.86
CA ARG A 356 11.34 3.83 3.43
C ARG A 356 12.45 4.69 4.08
N ALA A 357 12.41 4.92 5.39
CA ALA A 357 13.56 5.52 6.05
C ALA A 357 14.64 4.44 6.17
N SER A 358 15.77 4.64 5.49
CA SER A 358 16.93 3.77 5.68
C SER A 358 17.50 4.04 7.07
N VAL A 359 17.21 3.16 8.02
CA VAL A 359 17.85 3.20 9.34
C VAL A 359 19.32 2.80 9.15
N ALA A 360 20.24 3.73 9.39
CA ALA A 360 21.67 3.51 9.14
C ALA A 360 22.29 2.45 10.06
N LYS A 361 21.74 2.27 11.27
CA LYS A 361 22.16 1.26 12.24
C LYS A 361 20.97 0.83 13.08
N ALA A 362 20.76 -0.49 13.21
CA ALA A 362 19.75 -1.04 14.09
C ALA A 362 20.05 -0.69 15.56
N ALA A 363 19.02 -0.35 16.32
CA ALA A 363 19.13 -0.07 17.75
C ALA A 363 19.66 -1.31 18.49
N GLN A 364 20.34 -1.09 19.61
CA GLN A 364 20.75 -2.19 20.47
C GLN A 364 19.60 -2.52 21.42
N LEU A 365 19.13 -3.78 21.41
CA LEU A 365 18.05 -4.22 22.31
C LEU A 365 18.57 -4.69 23.67
N VAL A 366 19.73 -5.34 23.67
CA VAL A 366 20.32 -5.97 24.85
C VAL A 366 21.80 -5.65 24.98
N TYR A 367 22.28 -5.66 26.21
CA TYR A 367 23.69 -5.51 26.55
C TYR A 367 24.04 -6.41 27.73
N ARG A 368 25.34 -6.64 27.94
CA ARG A 368 25.84 -7.32 29.14
C ARG A 368 26.33 -6.26 30.13
N THR A 369 25.92 -6.40 31.38
CA THR A 369 26.39 -5.56 32.49
C THR A 369 27.84 -5.89 32.83
N ASP A 370 28.46 -5.08 33.70
CA ASP A 370 29.82 -5.34 34.20
C ASP A 370 29.93 -6.69 34.95
N ALA A 371 28.81 -7.21 35.46
CA ALA A 371 28.72 -8.52 36.09
C ALA A 371 28.57 -9.68 35.08
N GLY A 372 28.47 -9.39 33.78
CA GLY A 372 28.27 -10.38 32.71
C GLY A 372 26.81 -10.80 32.48
N GLU A 373 25.88 -10.27 33.27
CA GLU A 373 24.44 -10.53 33.19
C GLU A 373 23.82 -9.79 32.01
N LEU A 374 22.82 -10.41 31.37
CA LEU A 374 22.12 -9.79 30.25
C LEU A 374 21.07 -8.80 30.74
N ALA A 375 20.94 -7.66 30.07
CA ALA A 375 19.98 -6.62 30.39
C ALA A 375 19.40 -5.99 29.12
N LEU A 376 18.12 -5.60 29.18
CA LEU A 376 17.45 -4.82 28.14
C LEU A 376 17.88 -3.35 28.22
N THR A 377 18.13 -2.73 27.07
CA THR A 377 18.43 -1.30 26.95
C THR A 377 17.23 -0.44 27.38
N LYS A 378 17.50 0.82 27.73
CA LYS A 378 16.45 1.77 28.15
C LYS A 378 15.42 1.99 27.03
N GLU A 379 15.91 2.12 25.80
CA GLU A 379 15.11 2.37 24.62
C GLU A 379 14.21 1.17 24.31
N PHE A 380 14.73 -0.06 24.44
CA PHE A 380 13.92 -1.25 24.23
C PHE A 380 12.86 -1.43 25.34
N ARG A 381 13.20 -1.14 26.60
CA ARG A 381 12.21 -1.12 27.70
C ARG A 381 11.09 -0.11 27.47
N ALA A 382 11.40 1.06 26.89
CA ALA A 382 10.38 2.04 26.52
C ALA A 382 9.45 1.48 25.43
N ALA A 383 10.00 0.87 24.37
CA ALA A 383 9.20 0.23 23.33
C ALA A 383 8.32 -0.92 23.87
N LEU A 384 8.82 -1.72 24.82
CA LEU A 384 8.01 -2.75 25.51
C LEU A 384 6.89 -2.14 26.37
N SER A 385 7.15 -1.01 27.03
CA SER A 385 6.12 -0.28 27.77
C SER A 385 5.03 0.25 26.84
N ASP A 386 5.40 0.77 25.68
CA ASP A 386 4.45 1.21 24.66
C ASP A 386 3.64 0.04 24.11
N ILE A 387 4.27 -1.11 23.86
CA ILE A 387 3.57 -2.35 23.45
C ILE A 387 2.57 -2.77 24.52
N PHE A 388 2.98 -2.77 25.80
CA PHE A 388 2.10 -3.10 26.93
C PHE A 388 0.86 -2.20 26.93
N GLU A 389 1.03 -0.89 26.77
CA GLU A 389 -0.09 0.06 26.71
C GLU A 389 -1.05 -0.17 25.54
N VAL A 390 -0.54 -0.71 24.42
CA VAL A 390 -1.34 -1.03 23.23
C VAL A 390 -2.16 -2.30 23.41
N ILE A 391 -1.62 -3.29 24.12
CA ILE A 391 -2.25 -4.61 24.32
C ILE A 391 -3.09 -4.70 25.60
N ASP A 392 -2.91 -3.77 26.55
CA ASP A 392 -3.83 -3.51 27.67
C ASP A 392 -5.11 -2.85 27.13
N LEU A 393 -6.04 -3.69 26.64
CA LEU A 393 -7.21 -3.31 25.86
C LEU A 393 -8.29 -2.66 26.72
N ASP A 394 -8.38 -3.00 28.00
CA ASP A 394 -9.32 -2.38 28.94
C ASP A 394 -8.71 -1.19 29.72
N GLY A 395 -7.39 -1.01 29.66
CA GLY A 395 -6.68 0.10 30.30
C GLY A 395 -6.52 -0.06 31.81
N ASN A 396 -6.64 -1.29 32.33
CA ASN A 396 -6.57 -1.56 33.77
C ASN A 396 -5.12 -1.63 34.29
N GLY A 397 -4.13 -1.61 33.38
CA GLY A 397 -2.70 -1.66 33.68
C GLY A 397 -2.13 -3.06 33.96
N LEU A 398 -2.90 -4.11 33.64
CA LEU A 398 -2.55 -5.53 33.73
C LEU A 398 -2.92 -6.21 32.40
N LEU A 399 -2.33 -7.38 32.12
CA LEU A 399 -2.68 -8.18 30.94
C LEU A 399 -3.36 -9.47 31.36
N SER A 400 -4.62 -9.61 30.94
CA SER A 400 -5.36 -10.86 30.94
C SER A 400 -4.79 -11.86 29.93
N LEU A 401 -5.21 -13.13 30.03
CA LEU A 401 -4.86 -14.16 29.04
C LEU A 401 -5.36 -13.78 27.64
N GLU A 402 -6.56 -13.20 27.56
CA GLU A 402 -7.15 -12.75 26.30
C GLU A 402 -6.32 -11.64 25.63
N GLU A 403 -5.84 -10.67 26.40
CA GLU A 403 -4.98 -9.57 25.93
C GLU A 403 -3.59 -10.05 25.55
N TYR A 404 -3.00 -10.94 26.37
CA TYR A 404 -1.72 -11.56 26.03
C TYR A 404 -1.82 -12.41 24.76
N ASN A 405 -2.93 -13.12 24.56
CA ASN A 405 -3.17 -13.90 23.35
C ASN A 405 -3.31 -13.06 22.08
N PHE A 406 -3.71 -11.80 22.21
CA PHE A 406 -3.69 -10.87 21.08
C PHE A 406 -2.25 -10.54 20.66
N PHE A 407 -1.38 -10.30 21.64
CA PHE A 407 0.05 -10.08 21.41
C PHE A 407 0.71 -11.31 20.77
N GLU A 408 0.50 -12.51 21.32
CA GLU A 408 1.03 -13.77 20.77
C GLU A 408 0.53 -14.02 19.34
N GLN A 409 -0.78 -13.89 19.12
CA GLN A 409 -1.35 -14.11 17.79
C GLN A 409 -0.76 -13.15 16.75
N ARG A 410 -0.34 -11.94 17.14
CA ARG A 410 0.28 -10.98 16.23
C ARG A 410 1.77 -11.23 15.98
N THR A 411 2.48 -11.77 16.97
CA THR A 411 3.95 -11.85 16.98
C THR A 411 4.46 -13.25 16.62
N SER A 412 3.84 -14.29 17.17
CA SER A 412 4.16 -15.70 16.91
C SER A 412 3.15 -16.37 15.97
N GLY A 413 1.93 -15.85 15.89
CA GLY A 413 0.83 -16.46 15.13
C GLY A 413 0.11 -17.58 15.89
N GLU A 414 0.52 -17.83 17.14
CA GLU A 414 -0.03 -18.85 18.02
C GLU A 414 -0.76 -18.21 19.21
N LYS A 415 -1.45 -19.03 20.01
CA LYS A 415 -2.09 -18.59 21.25
C LYS A 415 -1.45 -19.33 22.41
N CYS A 416 -1.20 -18.60 23.49
CA CYS A 416 -0.91 -19.14 24.81
C CYS A 416 -2.15 -19.87 25.34
N ASP A 417 -1.99 -21.16 25.63
CA ASP A 417 -3.02 -21.97 26.27
C ASP A 417 -3.05 -21.73 27.80
N GLU A 418 -4.07 -22.27 28.47
CA GLU A 418 -4.25 -22.06 29.91
C GLU A 418 -3.10 -22.64 30.75
N ASP A 419 -2.51 -23.76 30.31
CA ASP A 419 -1.42 -24.41 31.03
C ASP A 419 -0.12 -23.58 30.95
N ALA A 420 0.22 -23.09 29.76
CA ALA A 420 1.34 -22.18 29.56
C ALA A 420 1.12 -20.84 30.30
N TRP A 421 -0.13 -20.35 30.35
CA TRP A 421 -0.47 -19.14 31.10
C TRP A 421 -0.30 -19.33 32.60
N VAL A 422 -0.65 -20.49 33.16
CA VAL A 422 -0.39 -20.80 34.57
C VAL A 422 1.10 -20.71 34.87
N VAL A 423 1.95 -21.31 34.02
CA VAL A 423 3.41 -21.23 34.14
C VAL A 423 3.89 -19.79 34.06
N CYS A 424 3.37 -18.98 33.14
CA CYS A 424 3.69 -17.56 33.04
C CYS A 424 3.38 -16.83 34.36
N ARG A 425 2.20 -17.04 34.95
CA ARG A 425 1.80 -16.36 36.18
C ARG A 425 2.59 -16.77 37.42
N GLU A 426 3.13 -17.99 37.45
CA GLU A 426 3.94 -18.49 38.55
C GLU A 426 5.40 -17.99 38.50
N ASN A 427 5.91 -17.69 37.30
CA ASN A 427 7.31 -17.34 37.10
C ASN A 427 7.58 -15.83 36.94
N PHE A 428 6.55 -15.03 36.64
CA PHE A 428 6.68 -13.58 36.39
C PHE A 428 5.81 -12.75 37.33
N ASP A 429 6.12 -11.44 37.43
CA ASP A 429 5.35 -10.53 38.28
C ASP A 429 3.89 -10.41 37.80
N THR A 430 2.96 -10.77 38.69
CA THR A 430 1.51 -10.74 38.44
C THR A 430 0.74 -10.07 39.56
N LYS A 431 -0.43 -9.53 39.22
CA LYS A 431 -1.40 -8.97 40.17
C LYS A 431 -2.80 -9.38 39.74
N LYS A 432 -3.65 -9.79 40.70
CA LYS A 432 -5.00 -10.32 40.41
C LYS A 432 -5.01 -11.48 39.39
N ASN A 433 -3.93 -12.27 39.35
CA ASN A 433 -3.72 -13.35 38.37
C ASN A 433 -3.60 -12.87 36.90
N GLU A 434 -3.18 -11.62 36.70
CA GLU A 434 -2.91 -10.99 35.41
C GLU A 434 -1.47 -10.46 35.39
N LEU A 435 -0.85 -10.43 34.21
CA LEU A 435 0.56 -10.07 34.06
C LEU A 435 0.75 -8.57 34.23
N THR A 436 1.71 -8.15 35.07
CA THR A 436 2.02 -6.72 35.21
C THR A 436 2.94 -6.26 34.08
N ARG A 437 3.10 -4.93 33.94
CA ARG A 437 4.11 -4.36 33.03
C ARG A 437 5.53 -4.85 33.33
N GLN A 438 5.85 -5.00 34.62
CA GLN A 438 7.16 -5.49 35.03
C GLN A 438 7.32 -6.96 34.64
N GLY A 439 6.31 -7.79 34.89
CA GLY A 439 6.30 -9.20 34.46
C GLY A 439 6.43 -9.35 32.94
N PHE A 440 5.76 -8.50 32.15
CA PHE A 440 5.89 -8.49 30.69
C PHE A 440 7.31 -8.15 30.22
N VAL A 441 7.98 -7.20 30.87
CA VAL A 441 9.38 -6.87 30.58
C VAL A 441 10.33 -8.01 30.98
N GLU A 442 10.07 -8.68 32.10
CA GLU A 442 10.82 -9.85 32.56
C GLU A 442 10.69 -11.03 31.61
N LEU A 443 9.50 -11.27 31.06
CA LEU A 443 9.24 -12.30 30.05
C LEU A 443 10.10 -12.08 28.80
N ASN A 444 10.13 -10.85 28.27
CA ASN A 444 10.98 -10.51 27.11
C ASN A 444 12.49 -10.57 27.44
N LEU A 445 12.88 -10.32 28.70
CA LEU A 445 14.26 -10.50 29.15
C LEU A 445 14.63 -11.99 29.25
N MET A 446 13.69 -12.85 29.65
CA MET A 446 13.90 -14.30 29.65
C MET A 446 14.12 -14.81 28.22
N GLU A 447 13.30 -14.38 27.25
CA GLU A 447 13.49 -14.71 25.83
C GLU A 447 14.88 -14.32 25.32
N ALA A 448 15.37 -13.12 25.71
CA ALA A 448 16.71 -12.69 25.39
C ALA A 448 17.81 -13.59 25.99
N ASN A 449 17.61 -14.05 27.23
CA ASN A 449 18.55 -14.92 27.93
C ASN A 449 18.60 -16.33 27.31
N ASP A 450 17.46 -16.89 26.94
CA ASP A 450 17.36 -18.21 26.31
C ASP A 450 18.12 -18.30 24.99
N ARG A 451 18.25 -17.15 24.31
CA ARG A 451 19.02 -16.97 23.07
C ARG A 451 20.45 -16.45 23.29
N GLU A 452 20.97 -16.52 24.52
CA GLU A 452 22.30 -16.02 24.94
C GLU A 452 22.58 -14.54 24.57
N GLY A 453 21.50 -13.76 24.39
CA GLY A 453 21.53 -12.36 23.97
C GLY A 453 21.42 -12.11 22.47
N ASP A 454 21.11 -13.11 21.65
CA ASP A 454 20.76 -12.91 20.24
C ASP A 454 19.38 -12.21 20.15
N PRO A 455 19.30 -10.98 19.58
CA PRO A 455 18.07 -10.20 19.53
C PRO A 455 17.15 -10.57 18.36
N THR A 456 17.44 -11.64 17.60
CA THR A 456 16.72 -11.96 16.36
C THR A 456 15.22 -12.13 16.56
N ASP A 457 14.78 -12.90 17.55
CA ASP A 457 13.35 -13.15 17.82
C ASP A 457 12.66 -11.88 18.36
N LEU A 458 13.32 -11.15 19.27
CA LEU A 458 12.85 -9.87 19.78
C LEU A 458 12.59 -8.85 18.66
N TRP A 459 13.42 -8.88 17.60
CA TRP A 459 13.20 -8.04 16.42
C TRP A 459 11.97 -8.45 15.62
N VAL A 460 11.67 -9.74 15.51
CA VAL A 460 10.43 -10.23 14.87
C VAL A 460 9.21 -9.74 15.63
N THR A 461 9.25 -9.80 16.96
CA THR A 461 8.21 -9.26 17.85
C THR A 461 8.01 -7.76 17.63
N LEU A 462 9.09 -6.98 17.66
CA LEU A 462 9.05 -5.52 17.45
C LEU A 462 8.50 -5.15 16.06
N GLU A 463 9.01 -5.78 15.00
CA GLU A 463 8.56 -5.55 13.62
C GLU A 463 7.07 -5.91 13.45
N SER A 464 6.62 -6.99 14.08
CA SER A 464 5.21 -7.39 14.11
C SER A 464 4.32 -6.41 14.85
N MET A 465 4.84 -5.74 15.89
CA MET A 465 4.14 -4.66 16.59
C MET A 465 4.28 -3.29 15.90
N GLY A 466 4.90 -3.23 14.73
CA GLY A 466 4.98 -2.04 13.87
C GLY A 466 6.17 -1.13 14.13
N TYR A 467 7.19 -1.60 14.86
CA TYR A 467 8.44 -0.88 15.09
C TYR A 467 9.44 -1.10 13.95
N ASN A 468 10.16 -0.04 13.60
CA ASN A 468 11.32 -0.15 12.72
C ASN A 468 12.60 -0.48 13.51
N ARG A 469 13.71 -0.69 12.78
CA ARG A 469 15.03 -0.97 13.37
C ARG A 469 15.62 0.17 14.21
N ALA A 470 15.00 1.35 14.24
CA ALA A 470 15.36 2.46 15.12
C ALA A 470 14.52 2.53 16.40
N LEU A 471 13.68 1.51 16.68
CA LEU A 471 12.69 1.50 17.76
C LEU A 471 11.64 2.62 17.66
N GLU A 472 11.31 3.03 16.44
CA GLU A 472 10.19 3.95 16.18
C GLU A 472 8.98 3.15 15.69
N MET A 473 7.82 3.35 16.32
CA MET A 473 6.55 2.80 15.83
C MET A 473 6.09 3.58 14.58
N VAL A 474 6.18 2.93 13.41
CA VAL A 474 5.91 3.56 12.10
C VAL A 474 4.95 2.76 11.21
N GLU A 475 4.71 1.49 11.54
CA GLU A 475 3.78 0.58 10.85
C GLU A 475 2.56 0.22 11.71
N ALA A 476 2.33 0.97 12.78
CA ALA A 476 1.18 0.82 13.66
C ALA A 476 0.54 2.16 14.02
N CYS A 477 -0.76 2.15 14.31
CA CYS A 477 -1.50 3.29 14.84
C CYS A 477 -2.42 2.81 15.97
N PRO A 478 -1.97 2.91 17.23
CA PRO A 478 -2.80 2.70 18.40
C PRO A 478 -3.98 3.67 18.44
N PHE A 479 -5.12 3.22 18.95
CA PHE A 479 -6.34 4.02 19.09
C PHE A 479 -7.12 3.66 20.37
N VAL A 480 -8.00 4.56 20.77
CA VAL A 480 -8.97 4.35 21.85
C VAL A 480 -10.37 4.51 21.29
N ILE A 481 -11.29 3.67 21.77
CA ILE A 481 -12.72 3.72 21.49
C ILE A 481 -13.45 4.00 22.79
N ASP A 482 -14.19 5.09 22.85
CA ASP A 482 -15.10 5.38 23.96
C ASP A 482 -16.55 5.18 23.56
N ILE A 483 -17.28 4.47 24.40
CA ILE A 483 -18.70 4.17 24.22
C ILE A 483 -19.42 4.67 25.46
N TYR A 484 -20.26 5.68 25.27
CA TYR A 484 -21.15 6.18 26.29
C TYR A 484 -22.59 5.82 25.95
N SER A 485 -23.37 5.41 26.94
CA SER A 485 -24.80 5.18 26.80
C SER A 485 -25.59 5.76 27.96
N GLU A 486 -26.74 6.32 27.63
CA GLU A 486 -27.54 7.11 28.57
C GLU A 486 -28.22 6.25 29.65
N ASP A 487 -28.81 5.12 29.25
CA ASP A 487 -29.75 4.40 30.11
C ASP A 487 -29.23 3.04 30.59
N THR A 488 -28.11 2.54 30.06
CA THR A 488 -27.63 1.19 30.34
C THR A 488 -26.13 1.07 30.24
N GLN A 489 -25.54 0.14 30.98
CA GLN A 489 -24.11 -0.17 30.87
C GLN A 489 -23.86 -0.97 29.58
N PRO A 490 -23.06 -0.43 28.63
CA PRO A 490 -22.66 -1.17 27.46
C PRO A 490 -21.61 -2.21 27.85
N THR A 491 -21.58 -3.37 27.19
CA THR A 491 -20.46 -4.31 27.31
C THR A 491 -19.76 -4.47 25.98
N VAL A 492 -18.42 -4.48 26.03
CA VAL A 492 -17.56 -4.50 24.85
C VAL A 492 -16.56 -5.62 25.02
N GLN A 493 -16.39 -6.44 23.99
CA GLN A 493 -15.48 -7.56 24.02
C GLN A 493 -14.68 -7.62 22.71
N PRO A 494 -13.35 -7.74 22.75
CA PRO A 494 -12.55 -8.01 21.55
C PRO A 494 -12.92 -9.39 20.99
N ILE A 495 -12.88 -9.53 19.66
CA ILE A 495 -13.28 -10.76 18.97
C ILE A 495 -12.07 -11.43 18.31
N ASN A 496 -11.58 -10.82 17.23
CA ASN A 496 -10.51 -11.35 16.43
C ASN A 496 -9.77 -10.25 15.68
N LEU A 497 -8.55 -10.57 15.30
CA LEU A 497 -7.72 -9.76 14.44
C LEU A 497 -7.95 -10.19 12.99
N GLU A 498 -8.43 -9.29 12.12
CA GLU A 498 -8.70 -9.60 10.70
C GLU A 498 -8.07 -8.58 9.75
N SER A 499 -7.48 -9.07 8.65
CA SER A 499 -6.89 -8.28 7.55
C SER A 499 -7.87 -7.92 6.44
N SER A 500 -8.93 -8.71 6.24
CA SER A 500 -9.82 -8.58 5.09
C SER A 500 -11.28 -8.81 5.47
N ASN A 501 -11.89 -7.82 6.09
CA ASN A 501 -13.26 -7.94 6.54
C ASN A 501 -14.25 -7.67 5.39
N LYS A 502 -14.85 -8.74 4.84
CA LYS A 502 -15.94 -8.67 3.85
C LYS A 502 -17.13 -7.85 4.36
N VAL A 503 -17.45 -7.93 5.65
CA VAL A 503 -18.51 -7.15 6.30
C VAL A 503 -18.16 -5.68 6.32
N LEU A 504 -16.93 -5.31 6.70
CA LEU A 504 -16.44 -3.93 6.66
C LEU A 504 -16.48 -3.37 5.24
N ASN A 505 -15.97 -4.11 4.26
CA ASN A 505 -16.02 -3.69 2.85
C ASN A 505 -17.45 -3.52 2.35
N THR A 506 -18.36 -4.40 2.75
CA THR A 506 -19.79 -4.30 2.41
C THR A 506 -20.43 -3.07 3.05
N ALA A 507 -20.14 -2.80 4.32
CA ALA A 507 -20.59 -1.62 5.05
C ALA A 507 -20.04 -0.32 4.44
N LEU A 508 -18.76 -0.30 4.07
CA LEU A 508 -18.09 0.79 3.38
C LEU A 508 -18.72 1.07 2.01
N HIS A 509 -18.89 0.02 1.19
CA HIS A 509 -19.58 0.14 -0.11
C HIS A 509 -20.97 0.73 0.07
N ARG A 510 -21.74 0.23 1.04
CA ARG A 510 -23.09 0.71 1.31
C ARG A 510 -23.09 2.18 1.72
N SER A 511 -22.21 2.58 2.63
CA SER A 511 -22.10 3.97 3.08
C SER A 511 -21.78 4.91 1.91
N VAL A 512 -20.79 4.57 1.09
CA VAL A 512 -20.41 5.38 -0.08
C VAL A 512 -21.52 5.42 -1.13
N ILE A 513 -22.20 4.29 -1.40
CA ILE A 513 -23.27 4.21 -2.40
C ILE A 513 -24.52 4.96 -1.96
N SER A 514 -24.89 4.92 -0.68
CA SER A 514 -26.12 5.55 -0.18
C SER A 514 -25.99 7.06 -0.04
N LYS A 515 -24.79 7.57 0.26
CA LYS A 515 -24.52 9.00 0.48
C LYS A 515 -23.81 9.69 -0.67
N GLY A 516 -23.23 8.94 -1.61
CA GLY A 516 -22.38 9.44 -2.68
C GLY A 516 -23.14 9.82 -3.96
N GLU A 517 -22.56 10.74 -4.72
CA GLU A 517 -23.02 11.08 -6.07
C GLU A 517 -22.66 9.95 -7.05
N ALA A 518 -23.64 9.47 -7.81
CA ALA A 518 -23.45 8.41 -8.79
C ALA A 518 -23.24 8.98 -10.20
N LYS A 519 -22.18 8.55 -10.89
CA LYS A 519 -21.93 8.90 -12.29
C LYS A 519 -21.60 7.66 -13.11
N THR A 520 -22.15 7.57 -14.32
CA THR A 520 -21.80 6.51 -15.27
C THR A 520 -20.63 6.94 -16.15
N ILE A 521 -19.81 5.98 -16.58
CA ILE A 521 -18.80 6.26 -17.60
C ILE A 521 -19.48 6.25 -18.96
N LYS A 522 -19.27 7.30 -19.78
CA LYS A 522 -19.91 7.44 -21.09
C LYS A 522 -19.68 6.18 -21.94
N GLY A 523 -20.74 5.66 -22.56
CA GLY A 523 -20.70 4.43 -23.37
C GLY A 523 -20.58 3.13 -22.56
N HIS A 524 -20.56 3.20 -21.22
CA HIS A 524 -20.49 2.06 -20.32
C HIS A 524 -21.44 2.26 -19.13
N ASP A 525 -22.74 2.33 -19.41
CA ASP A 525 -23.79 2.66 -18.42
C ASP A 525 -23.88 1.64 -17.26
N ASN A 526 -23.32 0.43 -17.48
CA ASN A 526 -23.20 -0.61 -16.46
C ASN A 526 -22.05 -0.39 -15.47
N VAL A 527 -21.20 0.61 -15.67
CA VAL A 527 -20.09 0.96 -14.77
C VAL A 527 -20.41 2.29 -14.11
N ILE A 528 -20.68 2.23 -12.80
CA ILE A 528 -21.12 3.38 -12.01
C ILE A 528 -20.05 3.71 -10.99
N ILE A 529 -19.63 4.97 -10.95
CA ILE A 529 -18.72 5.50 -9.94
C ILE A 529 -19.55 6.28 -8.93
N TYR A 530 -19.52 5.83 -7.67
CA TYR A 530 -20.10 6.53 -6.54
C TYR A 530 -19.00 7.31 -5.85
N THR A 531 -19.16 8.62 -5.69
CA THR A 531 -18.21 9.47 -4.95
C THR A 531 -18.91 10.09 -3.75
N TYR A 532 -18.48 9.70 -2.56
CA TYR A 532 -18.95 10.26 -1.30
C TYR A 532 -17.91 11.22 -0.73
N LYS A 533 -18.36 12.41 -0.34
CA LYS A 533 -17.57 13.45 0.33
C LYS A 533 -18.07 13.58 1.76
N SER A 534 -17.21 13.37 2.74
CA SER A 534 -17.40 13.82 4.12
C SER A 534 -16.57 15.09 4.38
N GLU A 535 -16.57 15.59 5.62
CA GLU A 535 -15.73 16.74 5.98
C GLU A 535 -14.24 16.44 5.94
N ALA A 536 -13.84 15.20 6.27
CA ALA A 536 -12.44 14.82 6.43
C ALA A 536 -11.87 14.00 5.27
N ARG A 537 -12.72 13.38 4.43
CA ARG A 537 -12.27 12.49 3.35
C ARG A 537 -13.23 12.46 2.17
N ILE A 538 -12.70 12.03 1.02
CA ILE A 538 -13.46 11.64 -0.16
C ILE A 538 -13.23 10.15 -0.38
N SER A 539 -14.31 9.39 -0.56
CA SER A 539 -14.27 7.96 -0.83
C SER A 539 -15.01 7.67 -2.12
N SER A 540 -14.43 6.83 -2.98
CA SER A 540 -15.06 6.43 -4.25
C SER A 540 -15.16 4.92 -4.38
N VAL A 541 -16.28 4.45 -4.94
CA VAL A 541 -16.57 3.03 -5.18
C VAL A 541 -17.02 2.86 -6.62
N ILE A 542 -16.43 1.89 -7.33
CA ILE A 542 -16.86 1.50 -8.67
C ILE A 542 -17.76 0.28 -8.54
N ALA A 543 -18.98 0.37 -9.08
CA ALA A 543 -19.89 -0.76 -9.24
C ALA A 543 -19.90 -1.19 -10.72
N ASN A 544 -19.51 -2.44 -10.97
CA ASN A 544 -19.61 -3.05 -12.30
C ASN A 544 -20.85 -3.94 -12.35
N LYS A 545 -21.90 -3.48 -13.01
CA LYS A 545 -23.15 -4.22 -13.24
C LYS A 545 -23.12 -5.09 -14.49
N SER A 546 -22.04 -5.06 -15.27
CA SER A 546 -21.92 -5.84 -16.49
C SER A 546 -21.59 -7.32 -16.22
N SER A 547 -21.66 -8.15 -17.26
CA SER A 547 -21.28 -9.57 -17.25
C SER A 547 -19.77 -9.82 -17.38
N HIS A 548 -18.97 -8.78 -17.61
CA HIS A 548 -17.54 -8.91 -17.85
C HIS A 548 -16.74 -8.11 -16.83
N LYS A 549 -15.49 -8.52 -16.59
CA LYS A 549 -14.54 -7.72 -15.82
C LYS A 549 -14.28 -6.42 -16.57
N VAL A 550 -14.16 -5.32 -15.83
CA VAL A 550 -13.83 -4.00 -16.37
C VAL A 550 -12.58 -3.49 -15.67
N ALA A 551 -11.66 -2.88 -16.42
CA ALA A 551 -10.57 -2.10 -15.85
C ALA A 551 -10.89 -0.60 -15.99
N VAL A 552 -10.98 0.10 -14.86
CA VAL A 552 -11.21 1.54 -14.82
C VAL A 552 -9.89 2.23 -14.56
N HIS A 553 -9.44 3.02 -15.51
CA HIS A 553 -8.29 3.92 -15.34
C HIS A 553 -8.71 5.16 -14.56
N VAL A 554 -7.92 5.52 -13.55
CA VAL A 554 -8.17 6.61 -12.62
C VAL A 554 -6.99 7.57 -12.67
N ASN A 555 -7.24 8.85 -12.95
CA ASN A 555 -6.21 9.90 -12.97
C ASN A 555 -6.58 11.04 -12.01
N ASN A 556 -5.72 11.24 -11.02
CA ASN A 556 -5.80 12.27 -10.00
C ASN A 556 -4.69 13.34 -10.12
N GLU A 557 -3.93 13.42 -11.22
CA GLU A 557 -2.73 14.28 -11.34
C GLU A 557 -3.02 15.77 -11.13
N GLN A 558 -4.25 16.20 -11.39
CA GLN A 558 -4.68 17.58 -11.19
C GLN A 558 -5.19 17.84 -9.77
N SER A 559 -5.29 16.81 -8.93
CA SER A 559 -5.62 16.97 -7.52
C SER A 559 -4.50 17.72 -6.80
N LYS A 560 -4.88 18.57 -5.84
CA LYS A 560 -3.96 19.44 -5.10
C LYS A 560 -4.17 19.26 -3.61
N ASN A 561 -3.06 19.19 -2.87
CA ASN A 561 -3.08 18.96 -1.42
C ASN A 561 -3.84 17.67 -1.04
N CYS A 562 -3.72 16.62 -1.86
CA CYS A 562 -4.40 15.33 -1.68
C CYS A 562 -3.40 14.20 -1.50
N ILE A 563 -3.72 13.23 -0.66
CA ILE A 563 -3.07 11.93 -0.60
C ILE A 563 -4.11 10.84 -0.81
N SER A 564 -3.79 9.89 -1.70
CA SER A 564 -4.67 8.76 -2.04
C SER A 564 -4.25 7.51 -1.28
N SER A 565 -5.23 6.68 -0.89
CA SER A 565 -4.99 5.36 -0.31
C SER A 565 -4.23 4.43 -1.25
N ARG A 566 -4.29 4.68 -2.57
CA ARG A 566 -3.54 3.92 -3.59
C ARG A 566 -2.06 4.28 -3.68
N GLY A 567 -1.63 5.38 -3.05
CA GLY A 567 -0.24 5.86 -3.12
C GLY A 567 0.21 6.39 -4.49
N MET A 568 -0.66 6.34 -5.50
CA MET A 568 -0.38 6.76 -6.87
C MET A 568 -1.38 7.83 -7.33
N SER A 569 -0.93 8.79 -8.13
CA SER A 569 -1.80 9.76 -8.78
C SER A 569 -2.56 9.16 -9.95
N VAL A 570 -2.00 8.15 -10.63
CA VAL A 570 -2.60 7.47 -11.77
C VAL A 570 -2.50 5.96 -11.58
N PHE A 571 -3.61 5.25 -11.72
CA PHE A 571 -3.66 3.79 -11.55
C PHE A 571 -4.87 3.19 -12.30
N ALA A 572 -4.99 1.87 -12.31
CA ALA A 572 -6.15 1.16 -12.81
C ALA A 572 -6.78 0.32 -11.70
N VAL A 573 -8.11 0.23 -11.70
CA VAL A 573 -8.88 -0.62 -10.79
C VAL A 573 -9.57 -1.68 -11.62
N GLU A 574 -9.21 -2.95 -11.39
CA GLU A 574 -9.94 -4.07 -11.96
C GLU A 574 -11.19 -4.36 -11.12
N VAL A 575 -12.35 -4.35 -11.77
CA VAL A 575 -13.65 -4.58 -11.14
C VAL A 575 -14.29 -5.79 -11.79
N PRO A 576 -14.32 -6.96 -11.11
CA PRO A 576 -14.96 -8.16 -11.62
C PRO A 576 -16.44 -7.93 -11.98
N ALA A 577 -16.97 -8.79 -12.85
CA ALA A 577 -18.36 -8.74 -13.27
C ALA A 577 -19.32 -8.82 -12.06
N ARG A 578 -20.34 -7.97 -12.03
CA ARG A 578 -21.37 -7.94 -10.97
C ARG A 578 -20.81 -7.70 -9.56
N THR A 579 -19.68 -7.02 -9.44
CA THR A 579 -19.06 -6.70 -8.16
C THR A 579 -18.92 -5.19 -7.95
N LYS A 580 -18.50 -4.82 -6.74
CA LYS A 580 -18.19 -3.46 -6.31
C LYS A 580 -16.77 -3.47 -5.75
N MET A 581 -15.99 -2.46 -6.07
CA MET A 581 -14.65 -2.29 -5.54
C MET A 581 -14.47 -0.85 -5.05
N VAL A 582 -13.82 -0.68 -3.91
CA VAL A 582 -13.30 0.62 -3.50
C VAL A 582 -12.32 1.08 -4.56
N CYS A 583 -12.59 2.23 -5.15
CA CYS A 583 -11.70 2.85 -6.12
C CYS A 583 -10.50 3.46 -5.37
N GLN A 584 -10.77 4.43 -4.50
CA GLN A 584 -9.79 5.06 -3.63
C GLN A 584 -10.45 5.82 -2.48
N HIS A 585 -9.66 6.05 -1.43
CA HIS A 585 -9.89 7.08 -0.44
C HIS A 585 -8.90 8.22 -0.65
N VAL A 586 -9.33 9.44 -0.39
CA VAL A 586 -8.51 10.64 -0.50
C VAL A 586 -8.72 11.52 0.73
N VAL A 587 -7.62 11.92 1.35
CA VAL A 587 -7.59 12.89 2.47
C VAL A 587 -6.62 14.01 2.13
N PRO A 588 -6.69 15.18 2.80
CA PRO A 588 -5.72 16.24 2.55
C PRO A 588 -4.32 15.89 3.07
N VAL A 589 -3.29 16.39 2.40
CA VAL A 589 -1.91 16.33 2.92
C VAL A 589 -1.76 17.29 4.10
N ASN A 590 -2.29 18.51 3.97
CA ASN A 590 -2.35 19.52 5.01
C ASN A 590 -3.79 20.00 5.21
N GLU A 591 -4.36 19.67 6.37
CA GLU A 591 -5.74 20.00 6.74
C GLU A 591 -6.00 21.49 6.96
N LYS A 592 -4.94 22.28 7.18
CA LYS A 592 -5.02 23.73 7.37
C LYS A 592 -5.09 24.49 6.03
N GLN A 593 -5.06 23.79 4.90
CA GLN A 593 -5.11 24.36 3.57
C GLN A 593 -6.31 23.80 2.80
N GLU A 594 -6.82 24.59 1.86
CA GLU A 594 -7.80 24.10 0.89
C GLU A 594 -7.20 22.94 0.10
N TRP A 595 -8.03 21.98 -0.29
CA TRP A 595 -7.63 20.88 -1.15
C TRP A 595 -8.66 20.62 -2.25
N THR A 596 -8.17 20.18 -3.40
CA THR A 596 -8.99 19.98 -4.59
C THR A 596 -8.81 18.54 -5.06
N TYR A 597 -9.90 17.79 -5.07
CA TYR A 597 -10.00 16.49 -5.69
C TYR A 597 -10.46 16.66 -7.13
N HIS A 598 -9.57 16.40 -8.08
CA HIS A 598 -9.85 16.33 -9.51
C HIS A 598 -9.50 14.91 -9.96
N CYS A 599 -10.54 14.12 -10.18
CA CYS A 599 -10.40 12.74 -10.64
C CYS A 599 -11.05 12.58 -12.00
N VAL A 600 -10.33 11.92 -12.92
CA VAL A 600 -10.84 11.54 -14.24
C VAL A 600 -10.78 10.03 -14.35
N GLU A 601 -11.95 9.41 -14.49
CA GLU A 601 -12.10 7.98 -14.68
C GLU A 601 -12.47 7.63 -16.12
N SER A 602 -11.84 6.61 -16.70
CA SER A 602 -12.12 6.13 -18.05
C SER A 602 -11.98 4.62 -18.13
N ILE A 603 -12.77 3.97 -19.00
CA ILE A 603 -12.60 2.54 -19.25
C ILE A 603 -11.30 2.33 -20.01
N VAL A 604 -10.56 1.31 -19.57
CA VAL A 604 -9.44 0.78 -20.32
C VAL A 604 -10.00 -0.12 -21.43
N SER A 605 -9.94 0.37 -22.67
CA SER A 605 -10.25 -0.41 -23.89
C SER A 605 -9.08 -1.28 -24.30
#